data_AF-A0A2P2JZ92-F1
#
_entry.id   AF-A0A2P2JZ92-F1
#
_cell.length_a   1.000
_cell.length_b   1.000
_cell.length_c   1.000
_cell.angle_alpha   90.00
_cell.angle_beta   90.00
_cell.angle_gamma   90.00
#
_symmetry.space_group_name_H-M   'P 1'
#
loop_
_entity.id
_entity.type
_entity.pdbx_description
1 polymer ?
#
loop_
_entity_poly.entity_id
_entity_poly.type
_entity_poly.pdbx_seq_one_letter_code
_entity_poly.pdbx_strand_id
1 'polypeptide(L)'
;MEKAHEMALTLMRKSVEKLGSSTEDYGDLTLLRFLIARSMDPEKAAKMFAKWQKWRAAFVPTGLIPESEVQDELGTRKAYLQDLSKEGYPLLIVKASKHFPAKDHLQFKSKSVNSTSFSPFVAPDYLKQIYNLAML
;
A
#
# COMPACT_ATOMS: atom_id res chain seq x y z
N MET A 1 18.11 7.71 -19.25
CA MET A 1 16.96 7.51 -18.32
C MET A 1 17.41 7.47 -16.87
N GLU A 2 18.49 6.77 -16.53
CA GLU A 2 18.99 6.63 -15.14
C GLU A 2 19.22 7.98 -14.42
N LYS A 3 19.96 8.91 -15.05
CA LYS A 3 20.18 10.27 -14.51
C LYS A 3 18.89 11.04 -14.17
N ALA A 4 17.83 10.89 -14.96
CA ALA A 4 16.56 11.58 -14.71
C ALA A 4 15.83 10.99 -13.49
N HIS A 5 15.92 9.66 -13.29
CA HIS A 5 15.38 8.99 -12.13
C HIS A 5 16.15 9.37 -10.86
N GLU A 6 17.49 9.41 -10.91
CA GLU A 6 18.33 9.88 -9.80
C GLU A 6 17.96 11.31 -9.39
N MET A 7 17.85 12.22 -10.35
CA MET A 7 17.42 13.60 -10.08
C MET A 7 16.04 13.66 -9.43
N ALA A 8 15.07 12.91 -9.96
CA ALA A 8 13.71 12.85 -9.39
C ALA A 8 13.70 12.29 -7.97
N LEU A 9 14.52 11.27 -7.69
CA LEU A 9 14.71 10.71 -6.35
C LEU A 9 15.29 11.73 -5.38
N THR A 10 16.36 12.44 -5.76
CA THR A 10 16.94 13.50 -4.93
C THR A 10 15.92 14.61 -4.64
N LEU A 11 15.13 15.02 -5.63
CA LEU A 11 14.08 16.04 -5.44
C LEU A 11 12.95 15.53 -4.55
N MET A 12 12.57 14.26 -4.67
CA MET A 12 11.54 13.65 -3.85
C MET A 12 12.00 13.59 -2.39
N ARG A 13 13.24 13.13 -2.13
CA ARG A 13 13.82 13.08 -0.77
C ARG A 13 13.79 14.45 -0.09
N LYS A 14 14.27 15.49 -0.79
CA LYS A 14 14.20 16.88 -0.30
C LYS A 14 12.76 17.34 -0.04
N SER A 15 11.82 16.93 -0.88
CA SER A 15 10.40 17.26 -0.70
C SER A 15 9.79 16.53 0.49
N VAL A 16 10.19 15.29 0.77
CA VAL A 16 9.77 14.53 1.95
C VAL A 16 10.32 15.16 3.23
N GLU A 17 11.58 15.58 3.26
CA GLU A 17 12.19 16.30 4.39
C GLU A 17 11.44 17.60 4.71
N LYS A 18 11.07 18.39 3.68
CA LYS A 18 10.24 19.60 3.84
C LYS A 18 8.86 19.33 4.45
N LEU A 19 8.33 18.11 4.27
CA LEU A 19 7.06 17.69 4.86
C LEU A 19 7.21 17.17 6.31
N GLY A 20 8.42 17.22 6.88
CA GLY A 20 8.72 16.74 8.23
C GLY A 20 8.73 15.21 8.34
N SER A 21 9.07 14.52 7.27
CA SER A 21 9.13 13.06 7.22
C SER A 21 10.51 12.58 6.73
N SER A 22 10.79 11.28 6.82
CA SER A 22 12.10 10.69 6.48
C SER A 22 11.96 9.58 5.43
N THR A 23 12.99 9.42 4.60
CA THR A 23 13.11 8.34 3.61
C THR A 23 14.19 7.32 3.96
N GLU A 24 14.87 7.47 5.10
CA GLU A 24 16.07 6.68 5.47
C GLU A 24 15.82 5.17 5.51
N ASP A 25 14.63 4.74 5.93
CA ASP A 25 14.25 3.33 6.01
C ASP A 25 13.88 2.70 4.65
N TYR A 26 13.94 3.47 3.56
CA TYR A 26 13.41 3.06 2.25
C TYR A 26 14.41 3.27 1.12
N GLY A 27 14.73 2.17 0.42
CA GLY A 27 15.61 2.20 -0.75
C GLY A 27 14.98 2.85 -1.99
N ASP A 28 15.83 3.17 -2.97
CA ASP A 28 15.50 3.89 -4.20
C ASP A 28 14.37 3.25 -4.99
N LEU A 29 14.35 1.92 -5.10
CA LEU A 29 13.28 1.18 -5.78
C LEU A 29 11.91 1.43 -5.15
N THR A 30 11.84 1.53 -3.83
CA THR A 30 10.59 1.83 -3.12
C THR A 30 10.14 3.25 -3.42
N LEU A 31 11.05 4.22 -3.35
CA LEU A 31 10.75 5.62 -3.65
C LEU A 31 10.34 5.84 -5.12
N LEU A 32 10.99 5.11 -6.04
CA LEU A 32 10.67 5.10 -7.47
C LEU A 32 9.23 4.68 -7.74
N ARG A 33 8.65 3.75 -6.97
CA ARG A 33 7.24 3.35 -7.12
C ARG A 33 6.29 4.55 -6.92
N PHE A 34 6.57 5.40 -5.93
CA PHE A 34 5.77 6.62 -5.69
C PHE A 34 5.95 7.66 -6.79
N LEU A 35 7.17 7.80 -7.32
CA LEU A 35 7.45 8.67 -8.47
C LEU A 35 6.69 8.18 -9.71
N ILE A 36 6.79 6.91 -10.06
CA ILE A 36 6.07 6.31 -11.20
C ILE A 36 4.56 6.52 -11.06
N ALA A 37 4.00 6.23 -9.88
CA ALA A 37 2.57 6.42 -9.60
C ALA A 37 2.11 7.89 -9.69
N ARG A 38 3.05 8.85 -9.66
CA ARG A 38 2.79 10.29 -9.79
C ARG A 38 3.45 10.91 -11.01
N SER A 39 3.66 10.12 -12.06
CA SER A 39 4.19 10.59 -13.34
C SER A 39 5.54 11.31 -13.21
N MET A 40 6.40 10.78 -12.34
CA MET A 40 7.72 11.32 -11.99
C MET A 40 7.71 12.72 -11.35
N ASP A 41 6.58 13.18 -10.82
CA ASP A 41 6.45 14.45 -10.08
C ASP A 41 6.94 14.29 -8.62
N PRO A 42 8.08 14.90 -8.23
CA PRO A 42 8.68 14.65 -6.91
C PRO A 42 7.84 15.18 -5.74
N GLU A 43 7.12 16.29 -5.92
CA GLU A 43 6.32 16.89 -4.86
C GLU A 43 5.04 16.08 -4.59
N LYS A 44 4.36 15.64 -5.66
CA LYS A 44 3.18 14.77 -5.54
C LYS A 44 3.56 13.41 -5.00
N ALA A 45 4.69 12.86 -5.43
CA ALA A 45 5.24 11.60 -4.90
C ALA A 45 5.54 11.72 -3.40
N ALA A 46 6.23 12.78 -2.97
CA ALA A 46 6.53 13.03 -1.56
C ALA A 46 5.27 13.16 -0.69
N LYS A 47 4.25 13.90 -1.16
CA LYS A 47 2.96 14.00 -0.46
C LYS A 47 2.24 12.66 -0.33
N MET A 48 2.30 11.82 -1.36
CA MET A 48 1.74 10.46 -1.32
C MET A 48 2.51 9.56 -0.36
N PHE A 49 3.85 9.62 -0.40
CA PHE A 49 4.74 8.86 0.48
C PHE A 49 4.52 9.20 1.96
N ALA A 50 4.47 10.48 2.31
CA ALA A 50 4.23 10.92 3.69
C ALA A 50 2.84 10.46 4.21
N LYS A 51 1.81 10.49 3.36
CA LYS A 51 0.48 9.93 3.70
C LYS A 51 0.55 8.42 3.91
N TRP A 52 1.28 7.71 3.04
CA TRP A 52 1.46 6.27 3.14
C TRP A 52 2.21 5.88 4.41
N GLN A 53 3.26 6.59 4.83
CA GLN A 53 3.96 6.33 6.09
C GLN A 53 3.04 6.51 7.30
N LYS A 54 2.25 7.58 7.34
CA LYS A 54 1.26 7.79 8.41
C LYS A 54 0.23 6.65 8.47
N TRP A 55 -0.24 6.21 7.31
CA TRP A 55 -1.14 5.07 7.22
C TRP A 55 -0.47 3.77 7.70
N ARG A 56 0.78 3.50 7.30
CA ARG A 56 1.55 2.33 7.75
C ARG A 56 1.74 2.32 9.26
N ALA A 57 2.14 3.44 9.85
CA ALA A 57 2.32 3.57 11.29
C ALA A 57 1.02 3.35 12.07
N ALA A 58 -0.12 3.80 11.53
CA ALA A 58 -1.43 3.61 12.16
C ALA A 58 -1.98 2.19 12.00
N PHE A 59 -1.78 1.56 10.83
CA PHE A 59 -2.42 0.29 10.48
C PHE A 59 -1.57 -0.94 10.80
N VAL A 60 -0.24 -0.81 10.75
CA VAL A 60 0.71 -1.89 11.04
C VAL A 60 1.82 -1.35 11.95
N PRO A 61 1.50 -1.03 13.22
CA PRO A 61 2.42 -0.35 14.14
C PRO A 61 3.68 -1.17 14.44
N THR A 62 3.57 -2.50 14.38
CA THR A 62 4.67 -3.45 14.57
C THR A 62 5.44 -3.76 13.28
N GLY A 63 5.07 -3.13 12.16
CA GLY A 63 5.68 -3.36 10.84
C GLY A 63 5.19 -4.62 10.12
N LEU A 64 4.68 -5.61 10.85
CA LEU A 64 4.14 -6.87 10.34
C LEU A 64 2.75 -7.17 10.91
N ILE A 65 1.94 -7.87 10.12
CA ILE A 65 0.66 -8.43 10.57
C ILE A 65 0.93 -9.92 10.84
N PRO A 66 0.83 -10.39 12.10
CA PRO A 66 1.11 -11.78 12.41
C PRO A 66 0.06 -12.69 11.77
N GLU A 67 0.49 -13.88 11.37
CA GLU A 67 -0.39 -14.83 10.68
C GLU A 67 -1.62 -15.21 11.52
N SER A 68 -1.46 -15.23 12.85
CA SER A 68 -2.53 -15.46 13.83
C SER A 68 -3.69 -14.47 13.71
N GLU A 69 -3.43 -13.22 13.31
CA GLU A 69 -4.46 -12.18 13.16
C GLU A 69 -5.29 -12.33 11.87
N VAL A 70 -4.80 -13.10 10.91
CA VAL A 70 -5.41 -13.28 9.59
C VAL A 70 -5.69 -14.75 9.26
N GLN A 71 -5.67 -15.65 10.27
CA GLN A 71 -5.90 -17.09 10.07
C GLN A 71 -7.21 -17.39 9.36
N ASP A 72 -8.30 -16.73 9.75
CA ASP A 72 -9.61 -16.94 9.12
C ASP A 72 -9.55 -16.54 7.63
N GLU A 73 -8.93 -15.39 7.33
CA GLU A 73 -8.78 -14.89 5.97
C GLU A 73 -7.91 -15.80 5.10
N LEU A 74 -6.81 -16.32 5.65
CA LEU A 74 -5.94 -17.29 5.00
C LEU A 74 -6.63 -18.64 4.81
N GLY A 75 -7.39 -19.08 5.81
CA GLY A 75 -8.16 -20.32 5.82
C GLY A 75 -9.20 -20.39 4.69
N THR A 76 -9.79 -19.25 4.30
CA THR A 76 -10.68 -19.20 3.12
C THR A 76 -9.98 -19.60 1.82
N ARG A 77 -8.65 -19.44 1.73
CA ARG A 77 -7.85 -19.68 0.52
C ARG A 77 -8.48 -19.01 -0.70
N LYS A 78 -8.82 -17.72 -0.55
CA LYS A 78 -9.39 -16.90 -1.63
C LYS A 78 -8.33 -16.21 -2.48
N ALA A 79 -7.09 -16.10 -2.01
CA ALA A 79 -5.97 -15.52 -2.72
C ALA A 79 -4.80 -16.51 -2.77
N TYR A 80 -4.16 -16.60 -3.93
CA TYR A 80 -3.05 -17.50 -4.19
C TYR A 80 -1.93 -16.71 -4.87
N LEU A 81 -0.79 -16.60 -4.23
CA LEU A 81 0.43 -16.14 -4.89
C LEU A 81 0.99 -17.33 -5.68
N GLN A 82 1.13 -17.17 -6.99
CA GLN A 82 1.69 -18.15 -7.91
C GLN A 82 3.05 -17.66 -8.41
N ASP A 83 3.67 -18.46 -9.27
CA ASP A 83 4.90 -18.10 -9.97
C ASP A 83 4.77 -16.81 -10.79
N LEU A 84 5.91 -16.39 -11.35
CA LEU A 84 5.99 -15.23 -12.21
C LEU A 84 5.26 -15.46 -13.55
N SER A 85 4.71 -14.38 -14.12
CA SER A 85 4.24 -14.35 -15.50
C SER A 85 5.41 -14.57 -16.47
N LYS A 86 5.13 -14.74 -17.76
CA LYS A 86 6.16 -14.87 -18.80
C LYS A 86 7.11 -13.67 -18.85
N GLU A 87 6.62 -12.51 -18.42
CA GLU A 87 7.32 -11.24 -18.37
C GLU A 87 7.97 -10.97 -17.00
N GLY A 88 7.89 -11.93 -16.06
CA GLY A 88 8.55 -11.83 -14.76
C GLY A 88 7.75 -11.14 -13.65
N TYR A 89 6.45 -10.90 -13.84
CA TYR A 89 5.62 -10.24 -12.82
C TYR A 89 4.98 -11.24 -11.85
N PRO A 90 4.92 -10.96 -10.54
CA PRO A 90 4.28 -11.85 -9.58
C PRO A 90 2.78 -12.01 -9.87
N LEU A 91 2.29 -13.25 -9.90
CA LEU A 91 0.88 -13.54 -10.20
C LEU A 91 0.07 -13.76 -8.92
N LEU A 92 -0.90 -12.88 -8.66
CA LEU A 92 -1.89 -13.06 -7.61
C LEU A 92 -3.22 -13.53 -8.21
N ILE A 93 -3.63 -14.76 -7.92
CA ILE A 93 -4.92 -15.30 -8.33
C ILE A 93 -5.92 -15.16 -7.18
N VAL A 94 -7.01 -14.44 -7.42
CA VAL A 94 -8.09 -14.28 -6.44
C VAL A 94 -9.33 -15.06 -6.88
N LYS A 95 -9.70 -16.08 -6.11
CA LYS A 95 -10.95 -16.84 -6.30
C LYS A 95 -12.10 -16.12 -5.61
N ALA A 96 -12.72 -15.18 -6.31
CA ALA A 96 -13.82 -14.35 -5.81
C ALA A 96 -15.02 -15.17 -5.28
N SER A 97 -15.28 -16.37 -5.82
CA SER A 97 -16.37 -17.24 -5.36
C SER A 97 -16.18 -17.76 -3.91
N LYS A 98 -14.98 -17.62 -3.35
CA LYS A 98 -14.66 -17.94 -1.95
C LYS A 98 -14.70 -16.71 -1.03
N HIS A 99 -15.11 -15.56 -1.56
CA HIS A 99 -15.28 -14.36 -0.76
C HIS A 99 -16.53 -14.50 0.11
N PHE A 100 -16.33 -14.74 1.40
CA PHE A 100 -17.37 -14.62 2.40
C PHE A 100 -17.16 -13.29 3.14
N PRO A 101 -18.08 -12.32 3.05
CA PRO A 101 -18.00 -11.12 3.86
C PRO A 101 -18.02 -11.51 5.34
N ALA A 102 -17.26 -10.81 6.17
CA ALA A 102 -17.21 -11.07 7.61
C ALA A 102 -18.62 -11.05 8.20
N LYS A 103 -18.96 -12.07 9.00
CA LYS A 103 -20.31 -12.23 9.59
C LYS A 103 -20.67 -11.10 10.56
N ASP A 104 -19.67 -10.41 11.09
CA ASP A 104 -19.84 -9.28 11.98
C ASP A 104 -19.31 -7.99 11.33
N HIS A 105 -20.24 -7.14 10.89
CA HIS A 105 -19.91 -5.82 10.33
C HIS A 105 -19.18 -4.92 11.35
N LEU A 106 -19.27 -5.19 12.66
CA LEU A 106 -18.70 -4.34 13.71
C LEU A 106 -17.21 -4.62 13.95
N GLN A 107 -16.72 -5.85 13.77
CA GLN A 107 -15.29 -6.13 13.78
C GLN A 107 -14.56 -5.39 12.66
N PHE A 108 -15.22 -5.24 11.50
CA PHE A 108 -14.69 -4.49 10.37
C PHE A 108 -14.59 -2.98 10.65
N LYS A 109 -15.55 -2.44 11.43
CA LYS A 109 -15.55 -1.03 11.87
C LYS A 109 -14.56 -0.76 12.99
N SER A 110 -14.38 -1.67 13.95
CA SER A 110 -13.44 -1.47 15.07
C SER A 110 -11.99 -1.24 14.61
N LYS A 111 -11.55 -1.88 13.52
CA LYS A 111 -10.20 -1.65 12.93
C LYS A 111 -10.09 -0.39 12.07
N SER A 112 -11.20 0.29 11.77
CA SER A 112 -11.26 1.47 10.88
C SER A 112 -11.78 2.76 11.57
N VAL A 113 -12.29 2.67 12.80
CA VAL A 113 -12.92 3.79 13.52
C VAL A 113 -11.94 4.86 14.06
N ASN A 114 -10.63 4.63 14.05
CA ASN A 114 -9.66 5.66 14.49
C ASN A 114 -9.13 6.58 13.37
N SER A 115 -9.55 6.40 12.11
CA SER A 115 -9.27 7.40 11.07
C SER A 115 -10.52 8.21 10.78
N THR A 116 -10.54 9.43 11.32
CA THR A 116 -11.58 10.44 11.15
C THR A 116 -11.96 10.61 9.68
N SER A 117 -13.25 10.38 9.39
CA SER A 117 -14.05 10.87 8.25
C SER A 117 -13.32 11.19 6.93
N PHE A 118 -13.44 10.30 5.95
CA PHE A 118 -13.37 10.68 4.53
C PHE A 118 -14.60 10.12 3.81
N SER A 119 -15.40 11.01 3.23
CA SER A 119 -16.75 10.75 2.71
C SER A 119 -16.74 10.03 1.33
N PRO A 120 -17.92 9.61 0.81
CA PRO A 120 -18.11 8.33 0.15
C PRO A 120 -17.90 8.38 -1.37
N PHE A 121 -16.91 7.63 -1.84
CA PHE A 121 -17.00 6.95 -3.13
C PHE A 121 -16.52 5.52 -2.85
N VAL A 122 -17.48 4.66 -2.49
CA VAL A 122 -17.24 3.36 -1.87
C VAL A 122 -16.81 2.36 -2.93
N ALA A 123 -15.53 2.41 -3.31
CA ALA A 123 -14.79 1.19 -3.59
C ALA A 123 -14.47 0.58 -2.22
N PRO A 124 -14.78 -0.71 -1.96
CA PRO A 124 -14.39 -1.38 -0.72
C PRO A 124 -12.91 -1.14 -0.46
N ASP A 125 -12.53 -0.76 0.76
CA ASP A 125 -11.16 -0.33 1.08
C ASP A 125 -10.10 -1.37 0.68
N TYR A 126 -10.48 -2.65 0.54
CA TYR A 126 -9.67 -3.71 -0.07
C TYR A 126 -9.21 -3.43 -1.50
N LEU A 127 -10.03 -2.81 -2.35
CA LEU A 127 -9.61 -2.43 -3.69
C LEU A 127 -8.57 -1.33 -3.61
N LYS A 128 -8.73 -0.31 -2.76
CA LYS A 128 -7.67 0.70 -2.55
C LYS A 128 -6.39 0.08 -1.96
N GLN A 129 -6.53 -0.93 -1.10
CA GLN A 129 -5.42 -1.65 -0.49
C GLN A 129 -4.70 -2.55 -1.48
N ILE A 130 -5.42 -3.26 -2.35
CA ILE A 130 -4.89 -4.05 -3.46
C ILE A 130 -4.32 -3.12 -4.54
N TYR A 131 -4.95 -1.99 -4.88
CA TYR A 131 -4.39 -1.05 -5.84
C TYR A 131 -3.11 -0.37 -5.30
N ASN A 132 -3.04 -0.06 -4.00
CA ASN A 132 -1.82 0.45 -3.39
C ASN A 132 -0.77 -0.63 -3.15
N LEU A 133 -1.13 -1.90 -2.89
CA LEU A 133 -0.16 -3.00 -2.80
C LEU A 133 0.28 -3.53 -4.18
N ALA A 134 -0.60 -3.51 -5.18
CA ALA A 134 -0.33 -3.97 -6.54
C ALA A 134 0.34 -2.90 -7.41
N MET A 135 0.28 -1.62 -6.99
CA MET A 135 1.17 -0.56 -7.50
C MET A 135 2.39 -0.30 -6.61
N LEU A 136 2.65 -1.15 -5.60
CA LEU A 136 3.91 -1.17 -4.84
C LEU A 136 4.78 -2.36 -5.28
#